data_AF-A0ABD4XJB7-F1
#
_entry.id   AF-A0ABD4XJB7-F1
#
_cell.length_a   1.000
_cell.length_b   1.000
_cell.length_c   1.000
_cell.angle_alpha   90.00
_cell.angle_beta   90.00
_cell.angle_gamma   90.00
#
_symmetry.space_group_name_H-M   'P 1'
#
loop_
_entity.id
_entity.type
_entity.pdbx_description
1 polymer ?
#
loop_
_entity_poly.entity_id
_entity_poly.type
_entity_poly.pdbx_seq_one_letter_code
_entity_poly.pdbx_strand_id
1 'polypeptide(L)'
;MKKFDNLLKNNPLYFLLFLTVLMALFKILLNVIQRRPIFNDIDSVFFIAGFYLVSWIITKLVHSKYVRIFAAFLVTFTYLSVEMFFDGSYVNYTSFIVTGAVAIFIAAMMSLIMNLIDSKNNR
;
A
#
# COMPACT_ATOMS: atom_id res chain seq x y z
N MET A 1 -14.39 21.10 12.52
CA MET A 1 -13.07 20.47 12.29
C MET A 1 -12.69 19.48 13.39
N LYS A 2 -12.66 19.84 14.68
CA LYS A 2 -12.29 18.93 15.80
C LYS A 2 -12.99 17.55 15.84
N LYS A 3 -14.28 17.45 15.44
CA LYS A 3 -15.00 16.17 15.37
C LYS A 3 -14.52 15.26 14.24
N PHE A 4 -14.15 15.83 13.10
CA PHE A 4 -13.67 15.08 11.93
C PHE A 4 -12.25 14.57 12.17
N ASP A 5 -11.41 15.39 12.81
CA ASP A 5 -10.08 15.00 13.25
C ASP A 5 -10.13 13.86 14.26
N ASN A 6 -11.04 13.90 15.24
CA ASN A 6 -11.24 12.80 16.19
C ASN A 6 -11.76 11.51 15.53
N LEU A 7 -12.60 11.61 14.49
CA LEU A 7 -13.07 10.45 13.72
C LEU A 7 -11.94 9.77 12.95
N LEU A 8 -11.08 10.55 12.31
CA LEU A 8 -9.87 10.07 11.62
C LEU A 8 -8.79 9.56 12.60
N LYS A 9 -8.80 10.03 13.85
CA LYS A 9 -7.87 9.59 14.90
C LYS A 9 -8.28 8.25 15.49
N ASN A 10 -9.58 8.04 15.72
CA ASN A 10 -10.06 6.92 16.52
C ASN A 10 -10.17 5.58 15.77
N ASN A 11 -10.32 5.57 14.44
CA ASN A 11 -10.28 4.32 13.68
C ASN A 11 -9.38 4.41 12.43
N PRO A 12 -8.39 3.52 12.31
CA PRO A 12 -7.47 3.48 11.16
C PRO A 12 -8.20 3.15 9.84
N LEU A 13 -9.36 2.49 9.92
CA LEU A 13 -10.22 2.22 8.76
C LEU A 13 -10.87 3.49 8.18
N TYR A 14 -11.23 4.48 9.01
CA TYR A 14 -11.74 5.76 8.49
C TYR A 14 -10.64 6.57 7.80
N PHE A 15 -9.41 6.49 8.31
CA PHE A 15 -8.26 7.08 7.65
C PHE A 15 -7.98 6.41 6.30
N LEU A 16 -8.06 5.08 6.23
CA LEU A 16 -7.93 4.32 5.00
C LEU A 16 -9.01 4.69 3.98
N LEU A 17 -10.28 4.73 4.40
CA LEU A 17 -11.41 5.16 3.57
C LEU A 17 -11.20 6.57 3.03
N PHE A 18 -10.84 7.51 3.90
CA PHE A 18 -10.56 8.89 3.51
C PHE A 18 -9.43 8.99 2.49
N LEU A 19 -8.32 8.28 2.72
CA LEU A 19 -7.16 8.29 1.84
C LEU A 19 -7.49 7.65 0.47
N THR A 20 -8.28 6.58 0.47
CA THR A 20 -8.75 5.91 -0.76
C THR A 20 -9.63 6.84 -1.59
N VAL A 21 -10.60 7.52 -0.97
CA VAL A 21 -11.46 8.51 -1.64
C VAL A 21 -10.64 9.67 -2.18
N LEU A 22 -9.69 10.19 -1.39
CA LEU A 22 -8.83 11.29 -1.82
C LEU A 22 -7.96 10.90 -3.03
N MET A 23 -7.36 9.72 -3.02
CA MET A 23 -6.57 9.20 -4.13
C MET A 23 -7.41 8.93 -5.37
N ALA A 24 -8.62 8.39 -5.22
CA ALA A 24 -9.55 8.19 -6.33
C ALA A 24 -9.89 9.52 -7.01
N LEU A 25 -10.21 10.56 -6.23
CA LEU A 25 -10.48 11.89 -6.76
C LEU A 25 -9.26 12.48 -7.49
N PHE A 26 -8.07 12.35 -6.92
CA PHE A 26 -6.84 12.83 -7.56
C PHE A 26 -6.54 12.11 -8.87
N LYS A 27 -6.73 10.79 -8.91
CA LYS A 27 -6.54 9.97 -10.12
C LYS A 27 -7.56 10.33 -11.21
N ILE A 28 -8.83 10.52 -10.84
CA ILE A 28 -9.87 10.99 -11.76
C ILE A 28 -9.47 12.34 -12.37
N LEU A 29 -9.00 13.30 -11.56
CA LEU A 29 -8.54 14.59 -12.05
C LEU A 29 -7.35 14.46 -13.01
N LEU A 30 -6.34 13.65 -12.67
CA LEU A 30 -5.21 13.38 -13.55
C LEU A 30 -5.64 12.76 -14.88
N ASN A 31 -6.54 11.79 -14.86
CA ASN A 31 -7.05 11.14 -16.06
C ASN A 31 -7.81 12.13 -16.96
N VAL A 32 -8.60 13.04 -16.37
CA VAL A 32 -9.28 14.11 -17.12
C VAL A 32 -8.28 15.05 -17.78
N ILE A 33 -7.25 15.51 -17.05
CA ILE A 33 -6.20 16.39 -17.60
C ILE A 33 -5.44 15.69 -18.73
N GLN A 34 -5.12 14.41 -18.55
CA GLN A 34 -4.39 13.60 -19.53
C GLN A 34 -5.27 13.07 -20.68
N ARG A 35 -6.57 13.43 -20.71
CA ARG A 35 -7.57 12.95 -21.69
C ARG A 35 -7.64 11.42 -21.79
N ARG A 36 -7.40 10.73 -20.67
CA ARG A 36 -7.58 9.29 -20.53
C ARG A 36 -8.99 8.98 -20.01
N PRO A 37 -9.49 7.75 -20.20
CA PRO A 37 -10.73 7.32 -19.58
C PRO A 37 -10.72 7.58 -18.07
N ILE A 38 -11.84 8.03 -17.51
CA ILE A 38 -11.93 8.48 -16.11
C ILE A 38 -11.47 7.38 -15.13
N PHE A 39 -11.80 6.12 -15.43
CA PHE A 39 -11.48 4.95 -14.63
C PHE A 39 -10.17 4.25 -15.01
N ASN A 40 -9.32 4.89 -15.83
CA ASN A 40 -8.05 4.29 -16.23
C ASN A 40 -7.10 4.14 -15.02
N ASP A 41 -6.51 2.96 -14.88
CA ASP A 41 -5.60 2.58 -13.80
C ASP A 41 -6.16 2.84 -12.39
N ILE A 42 -7.47 2.60 -12.18
CA ILE A 42 -8.10 2.78 -10.85
C ILE A 42 -7.70 1.68 -9.86
N ASP A 43 -7.26 0.53 -10.38
CA ASP A 43 -6.59 -0.55 -9.65
C ASP A 43 -5.42 -0.04 -8.80
N SER A 44 -4.65 0.94 -9.30
CA SER A 44 -3.56 1.57 -8.55
C SER A 44 -4.02 2.27 -7.26
N VAL A 45 -5.26 2.77 -7.20
CA VAL A 45 -5.83 3.37 -5.98
C VAL A 45 -6.12 2.30 -4.93
N PHE A 46 -6.69 1.17 -5.36
CA PHE A 46 -6.93 0.02 -4.48
C PHE A 46 -5.65 -0.62 -3.99
N PHE A 47 -4.61 -0.64 -4.84
CA PHE A 47 -3.28 -1.13 -4.48
C PHE A 47 -2.68 -0.34 -3.31
N ILE A 48 -2.73 1.00 -3.38
CA ILE A 48 -2.21 1.86 -2.29
C ILE A 48 -3.05 1.72 -1.01
N ALA A 49 -4.38 1.64 -1.15
CA ALA A 49 -5.27 1.38 -0.01
C ALA A 49 -4.95 0.01 0.65
N GLY A 50 -4.71 -1.01 -0.17
CA GLY A 50 -4.28 -2.33 0.25
C GLY A 50 -2.96 -2.30 1.01
N PHE A 51 -1.97 -1.54 0.55
CA PHE A 51 -0.69 -1.40 1.27
C PHE A 51 -0.86 -0.82 2.67
N TYR A 52 -1.71 0.19 2.83
CA TYR A 52 -1.98 0.75 4.15
C TYR A 52 -2.68 -0.29 5.05
N LEU A 53 -3.65 -1.03 4.51
CA LEU A 53 -4.39 -2.08 5.23
C LEU A 53 -3.46 -3.19 5.70
N VAL A 54 -2.64 -3.73 4.79
CA VAL A 54 -1.67 -4.78 5.09
C VAL A 54 -0.64 -4.28 6.12
N SER A 55 -0.15 -3.05 5.97
CA SER A 55 0.77 -2.45 6.94
C SER A 55 0.15 -2.36 8.33
N TRP A 56 -1.12 -1.97 8.41
CA TRP A 56 -1.87 -1.92 9.66
C TRP A 56 -2.05 -3.31 10.30
N ILE A 57 -2.42 -4.33 9.50
CA ILE A 57 -2.52 -5.72 9.97
C ILE A 57 -1.18 -6.22 10.50
N ILE A 58 -0.10 -6.05 9.74
CA ILE A 58 1.26 -6.48 10.15
C ILE A 58 1.67 -5.80 11.46
N THR A 59 1.37 -4.50 11.60
CA THR A 59 1.66 -3.73 12.83
C THR A 59 0.94 -4.32 14.04
N LYS A 60 -0.31 -4.78 13.88
CA LYS A 60 -1.10 -5.40 14.95
C LYS A 60 -0.65 -6.81 15.31
N LEU A 61 -0.27 -7.62 14.32
CA LEU A 61 0.05 -9.04 14.53
C LEU A 61 1.49 -9.27 14.97
N VAL A 62 2.42 -8.45 14.49
CA VAL A 62 3.84 -8.63 14.71
C VAL A 62 4.38 -7.47 15.53
N HIS A 63 5.14 -7.74 16.58
CA HIS A 63 5.69 -6.67 17.44
C HIS A 63 7.15 -6.34 17.10
N SER A 64 7.91 -7.31 16.58
CA SER A 64 9.31 -7.10 16.20
C SER A 64 9.44 -6.32 14.90
N LYS A 65 10.15 -5.19 14.92
CA LYS A 65 10.40 -4.32 13.76
C LYS A 65 11.02 -5.07 12.57
N TYR A 66 11.99 -5.95 12.83
CA TYR A 66 12.65 -6.74 11.78
C TYR A 66 11.69 -7.75 11.14
N VAL A 67 10.86 -8.41 11.96
CA VAL A 67 9.87 -9.39 11.47
C VAL A 67 8.77 -8.69 10.68
N ARG A 68 8.38 -7.46 11.04
CA ARG A 68 7.42 -6.66 10.26
C ARG A 68 7.93 -6.34 8.86
N ILE A 69 9.19 -5.92 8.74
CA ILE A 69 9.82 -5.63 7.45
C ILE A 69 9.87 -6.90 6.59
N PHE A 70 10.26 -8.02 7.19
CA PHE A 70 10.31 -9.30 6.50
C PHE A 70 8.93 -9.77 6.05
N ALA A 71 7.90 -9.62 6.89
CA ALA A 71 6.51 -9.93 6.53
C ALA A 71 6.01 -9.05 5.38
N ALA A 72 6.30 -7.75 5.41
CA ALA A 72 5.96 -6.82 4.33
C ALA A 72 6.64 -7.21 3.01
N PHE A 73 7.91 -7.60 3.08
CA PHE A 73 8.64 -8.13 1.93
C PHE A 73 7.97 -9.39 1.37
N LEU A 74 7.69 -10.40 2.21
CA LEU A 74 7.09 -11.65 1.75
C LEU A 74 5.72 -11.43 1.09
N VAL A 75 4.85 -10.61 1.70
CA VAL A 75 3.53 -10.32 1.14
C VAL A 75 3.66 -9.62 -0.22
N THR A 76 4.50 -8.59 -0.31
CA THR A 76 4.69 -7.84 -1.54
C THR A 76 5.32 -8.70 -2.63
N PHE A 77 6.35 -9.46 -2.27
CA PHE A 77 7.05 -10.33 -3.20
C PHE A 77 6.14 -11.42 -3.75
N THR A 78 5.31 -12.00 -2.90
CA THR A 78 4.30 -13.00 -3.32
C THR A 78 3.29 -12.37 -4.26
N TYR A 79 2.74 -11.20 -3.92
CA TYR A 79 1.80 -10.48 -4.77
C TYR A 79 2.38 -10.23 -6.18
N LEU A 80 3.56 -9.61 -6.25
CA LEU A 80 4.19 -9.28 -7.53
C LEU A 80 4.59 -10.54 -8.32
N SER A 81 5.03 -11.59 -7.64
CA SER A 81 5.37 -12.86 -8.31
C SER A 81 4.13 -13.52 -8.90
N VAL A 82 3.01 -13.49 -8.19
CA VAL A 82 1.72 -14.02 -8.68
C VAL A 82 1.21 -13.20 -9.86
N GLU A 83 1.25 -11.86 -9.76
CA GLU A 83 0.86 -10.94 -10.84
C GLU A 83 1.69 -11.21 -12.11
N MET A 84 3.02 -11.23 -12.00
CA MET A 84 3.90 -11.52 -13.15
C MET A 84 3.72 -12.94 -13.72
N PHE A 85 3.33 -13.91 -12.89
CA PHE A 85 3.01 -15.25 -13.37
C PHE A 85 1.75 -15.25 -14.24
N PHE A 86 0.69 -14.56 -13.80
CA PHE A 86 -0.54 -14.44 -14.58
C PHE A 86 -0.38 -13.59 -15.85
N ASP A 87 0.46 -12.56 -15.79
CA ASP A 87 0.77 -11.71 -16.95
C ASP A 87 1.77 -12.35 -17.94
N GLY A 88 2.21 -13.58 -17.68
CA GLY A 88 3.20 -14.28 -18.52
C GLY A 88 4.57 -13.58 -18.59
N SER A 89 4.81 -12.59 -17.73
CA SER A 89 6.01 -11.74 -17.70
C SER A 89 7.16 -12.35 -16.90
N TYR A 90 6.92 -13.51 -16.28
CA TYR A 90 7.91 -14.32 -15.57
C TYR A 90 8.77 -15.12 -16.55
N VAL A 91 9.52 -14.43 -17.39
CA VAL A 91 10.22 -15.05 -18.52
C VAL A 91 11.60 -15.58 -18.11
N ASN A 92 12.29 -14.93 -17.17
CA ASN A 92 13.70 -15.22 -16.84
C ASN A 92 14.09 -14.82 -15.40
N TYR A 93 15.27 -15.30 -14.97
CA TYR A 93 15.88 -14.95 -13.67
C TYR A 93 16.04 -13.44 -13.45
N THR A 94 16.23 -12.66 -14.51
CA THR A 94 16.30 -11.19 -14.44
C THR A 94 14.99 -10.59 -13.95
N SER A 95 13.84 -11.08 -14.42
CA SER A 95 12.52 -10.63 -13.96
C SER A 95 12.33 -10.93 -12.48
N PHE A 96 12.82 -12.08 -12.01
CA PHE A 96 12.79 -12.45 -10.59
C PHE A 96 13.61 -11.50 -9.72
N ILE A 97 14.85 -11.18 -10.14
CA ILE A 97 15.72 -10.26 -9.39
C ILE A 97 15.10 -8.86 -9.32
N VAL A 98 14.57 -8.35 -10.44
CA VAL A 98 13.90 -7.04 -10.49
C VAL A 98 12.67 -7.04 -9.58
N THR A 99 11.86 -8.10 -9.61
CA THR A 99 10.70 -8.27 -8.71
C THR A 99 11.11 -8.23 -7.24
N GLY A 100 12.20 -8.93 -6.90
CA GLY A 100 12.78 -8.91 -5.55
C GLY A 100 13.20 -7.52 -5.12
N ALA A 101 13.91 -6.78 -5.98
CA ALA A 101 14.33 -5.41 -5.70
C ALA A 101 13.14 -4.46 -5.49
N VAL A 102 12.11 -4.55 -6.35
CA VAL A 102 10.88 -3.77 -6.22
C VAL A 102 10.14 -4.12 -4.93
N ALA A 103 10.05 -5.41 -4.59
CA ALA A 103 9.43 -5.87 -3.34
C ALA A 103 10.16 -5.34 -2.09
N ILE A 104 11.50 -5.30 -2.11
CA ILE A 104 12.30 -4.71 -1.02
C ILE A 104 11.99 -3.22 -0.87
N PHE A 105 11.96 -2.48 -1.99
CA PHE A 105 11.64 -1.06 -1.98
C PHE A 105 10.26 -0.77 -1.39
N ILE A 106 9.24 -1.52 -1.82
CA ILE A 106 7.88 -1.40 -1.30
C ILE A 106 7.82 -1.80 0.18
N ALA A 107 8.50 -2.87 0.59
CA ALA A 107 8.55 -3.27 2.00
C ALA A 107 9.19 -2.18 2.89
N ALA A 108 10.20 -1.47 2.38
CA ALA A 108 10.77 -0.32 3.07
C ALA A 108 9.75 0.83 3.21
N MET A 109 8.98 1.13 2.16
CA MET A 109 7.89 2.11 2.23
C MET A 109 6.80 1.68 3.24
N MET A 110 6.40 0.42 3.23
CA MET A 110 5.44 -0.13 4.20
C MET A 110 5.98 -0.02 5.63
N SER A 111 7.26 -0.27 5.86
CA SER A 111 7.90 -0.09 7.17
C SER A 111 7.79 1.35 7.68
N LEU A 112 7.95 2.35 6.80
CA LEU A 112 7.72 3.76 7.17
C LEU A 112 6.27 3.99 7.60
N ILE A 113 5.30 3.44 6.85
CA ILE A 113 3.88 3.52 7.20
C ILE A 113 3.61 2.88 8.55
N MET A 114 4.17 1.70 8.83
CA MET A 114 4.01 1.03 10.12
C MET A 114 4.56 1.87 11.28
N ASN A 115 5.73 2.51 11.11
CA ASN A 115 6.29 3.41 12.13
C ASN A 115 5.39 4.63 12.37
N LEU A 116 4.76 5.17 11.32
CA LEU A 116 3.78 6.26 11.44
C LEU A 116 2.52 5.81 12.20
N ILE A 117 2.05 4.59 11.97
CA ILE A 117 0.91 4.00 12.69
C ILE A 117 1.25 3.85 14.18
N ASP A 118 2.42 3.31 14.52
CA ASP A 118 2.86 3.16 15.91
C ASP A 118 2.97 4.51 16.63
N SER A 119 3.56 5.52 15.96
CA SER A 119 3.67 6.89 16.49
C SER A 119 2.31 7.50 16.83
N LYS A 120 1.27 7.16 16.04
CA LYS A 120 -0.11 7.62 16.27
C LYS A 120 -0.80 6.86 17.40
N ASN A 121 -0.47 5.59 17.63
CA ASN A 121 -1.04 4.77 18.72
C ASN A 121 -0.41 5.06 20.09
N ASN A 122 0.85 5.51 20.13
CA ASN A 122 1.57 5.83 21.37
C ASN A 122 1.32 7.27 21.89
N ARG A 123 0.38 8.02 21.29
CA ARG A 123 -0.05 9.38 21.68
C ARG A 123 -1.52 9.42 22.05
#